data_AF-A0A4R2FES3-F1
#
_entry.id   AF-A0A4R2FES3-F1
#
_cell.length_a   1.000
_cell.length_b   1.000
_cell.length_c   1.000
_cell.angle_alpha   90.00
_cell.angle_beta   90.00
_cell.angle_gamma   90.00
#
_symmetry.space_group_name_H-M   'P 1'
#
loop_
_entity.id
_entity.type
_entity.pdbx_description
1 polymer ?
#
loop_
_entity_poly.entity_id
_entity_poly.type
_entity_poly.pdbx_seq_one_letter_code
_entity_poly.pdbx_strand_id
1 'polypeptide(L)'
;MSLTDLKRKQQKQNPPKVSIEEFIEDAVNYAEGKPSQLQKPAKPKKTAPRKFRHATFSLSETSIRQLDDLAQSTGIAKSRLLRMFIHYYCDLSEPEQQELLEQLQDLTPPSAQ
;
A
#
# COMPACT_ATOMS: atom_id res chain seq x y z
N MET A 1 -15.24 2.92 5.44
CA MET A 1 -14.80 1.75 4.65
C MET A 1 -15.18 1.97 3.20
N SER A 2 -14.27 1.78 2.23
CA SER A 2 -14.46 2.18 0.83
C SER A 2 -15.26 1.14 0.02
N LEU A 3 -16.20 1.59 -0.82
CA LEU A 3 -17.03 0.77 -1.71
C LEU A 3 -16.23 -0.03 -2.77
N THR A 4 -14.92 0.23 -2.89
CA THR A 4 -14.02 -0.47 -3.82
C THR A 4 -13.70 -1.90 -3.43
N ASP A 5 -13.93 -2.33 -2.18
CA ASP A 5 -13.58 -3.68 -1.74
C ASP A 5 -14.68 -4.73 -1.99
N LEU A 6 -15.91 -4.31 -2.34
CA LEU A 6 -17.03 -5.23 -2.59
C LEU A 6 -16.89 -6.06 -3.89
N LYS A 7 -15.99 -5.67 -4.80
CA LYS A 7 -15.82 -6.31 -6.12
C LYS A 7 -14.44 -6.97 -6.30
N ARG A 8 -13.88 -7.61 -5.28
CA ARG A 8 -12.80 -8.58 -5.49
C ARG A 8 -13.39 -9.99 -5.38
N LYS A 9 -13.79 -10.54 -6.53
CA LYS A 9 -14.04 -11.98 -6.68
C LYS A 9 -12.69 -12.68 -6.46
N GLN A 10 -12.37 -13.00 -5.21
CA GLN A 10 -11.18 -13.79 -4.90
C GLN A 10 -11.32 -15.09 -5.68
N GLN A 11 -10.37 -15.37 -6.58
CA GLN A 11 -10.27 -16.69 -7.21
C GLN A 11 -10.08 -17.69 -6.08
N LYS A 12 -11.14 -18.45 -5.78
CA LYS A 12 -11.06 -19.57 -4.84
C LYS A 12 -10.04 -20.52 -5.44
N GLN A 13 -8.90 -20.68 -4.77
CA GLN A 13 -7.92 -21.68 -5.17
C GLN A 13 -8.62 -23.03 -5.07
N ASN A 14 -8.54 -23.83 -6.13
CA ASN A 14 -9.10 -25.17 -6.09
C ASN A 14 -8.43 -25.94 -4.94
N PRO A 15 -9.19 -26.68 -4.12
CA PRO A 15 -8.59 -27.50 -3.09
C PRO A 15 -7.58 -28.47 -3.73
N PRO A 16 -6.48 -28.79 -3.04
CA PRO A 16 -5.53 -29.78 -3.53
C PRO A 16 -6.27 -31.09 -3.82
N LYS A 17 -5.98 -31.70 -4.97
CA LYS A 17 -6.51 -33.02 -5.31
C LYS A 17 -5.78 -34.04 -4.45
N VAL A 18 -6.44 -34.55 -3.42
CA VAL A 18 -5.95 -35.63 -2.55
C VAL A 18 -6.35 -36.96 -3.20
N SER A 19 -5.43 -37.93 -3.27
CA SER A 19 -5.78 -39.29 -3.73
C SER A 19 -6.52 -40.06 -2.63
N ILE A 20 -7.23 -41.13 -3.03
CA ILE A 20 -7.95 -41.98 -2.07
C ILE A 20 -6.97 -42.62 -1.09
N GLU A 21 -5.83 -43.10 -1.58
CA GLU A 21 -4.77 -43.72 -0.78
C GLU A 21 -4.18 -42.72 0.22
N GLU A 22 -3.89 -41.49 -0.22
CA GLU A 22 -3.36 -40.43 0.65
C GLU A 22 -4.34 -40.05 1.76
N PHE A 23 -5.65 -40.07 1.48
CA PHE A 23 -6.69 -39.82 2.47
C PHE A 23 -6.83 -40.97 3.48
N ILE A 24 -6.75 -42.22 3.00
CA ILE A 24 -6.83 -43.41 3.85
C ILE A 24 -5.64 -43.46 4.81
N GLU A 25 -4.43 -43.20 4.32
CA GLU A 25 -3.22 -43.18 5.13
C GLU A 25 -3.28 -42.07 6.20
N ASP A 26 -3.77 -40.88 5.86
CA ASP A 26 -3.91 -39.78 6.83
C ASP A 26 -4.97 -40.09 7.90
N ALA A 27 -6.05 -40.79 7.54
CA ALA A 27 -7.08 -41.23 8.49
C ALA A 27 -6.56 -42.29 9.48
N VAL A 28 -5.71 -43.21 9.01
CA VAL A 28 -5.02 -44.18 9.88
C VAL A 28 -4.08 -43.45 10.83
N ASN A 29 -3.27 -42.53 10.32
CA ASN A 29 -2.37 -41.73 11.15
C ASN A 29 -3.15 -40.95 12.23
N TYR A 30 -4.31 -40.38 11.88
CA TYR A 30 -5.18 -39.69 12.84
C TYR A 30 -5.72 -40.62 13.94
N ALA A 31 -6.19 -41.83 13.56
CA ALA A 31 -6.67 -42.82 14.53
C ALA A 31 -5.58 -43.29 15.50
N GLU A 32 -4.33 -43.32 15.04
CA GLU A 32 -3.14 -43.65 15.84
C GLU A 32 -2.57 -42.45 16.61
N GLY A 33 -3.16 -41.25 16.49
CA GLY A 33 -2.68 -40.02 17.14
C GLY A 33 -1.39 -39.44 16.55
N LYS A 34 -1.01 -39.86 15.33
CA LYS A 34 0.14 -39.35 14.59
C LYS A 34 -0.22 -38.04 13.86
N PRO A 35 0.76 -37.15 13.63
CA PRO A 35 0.51 -35.89 12.92
C PRO A 35 0.09 -36.14 11.46
N SER A 36 -0.92 -35.38 11.02
CA SER A 36 -1.41 -35.43 9.64
C SER A 36 -0.32 -35.01 8.65
N GLN A 37 -0.11 -35.81 7.61
CA GLN A 37 0.86 -35.55 6.54
C GLN A 37 0.28 -34.57 5.50
N LEU A 38 -1.05 -34.43 5.46
CA LEU A 38 -1.78 -33.49 4.60
C LEU A 38 -1.69 -32.04 5.08
N GLN A 39 -1.43 -31.84 6.38
CA GLN A 39 -1.27 -30.51 6.97
C GLN A 39 0.14 -29.96 6.69
N LYS A 40 0.36 -29.44 5.48
CA LYS A 40 1.55 -28.65 5.20
C LYS A 40 1.54 -27.41 6.12
N PRO A 41 2.62 -27.13 6.89
CA PRO A 41 2.69 -25.89 7.65
C PRO A 41 2.48 -24.73 6.68
N ALA A 42 1.49 -23.88 6.98
CA ALA A 42 1.20 -22.71 6.16
C ALA A 42 2.52 -21.94 5.99
N LYS A 43 3.07 -21.97 4.77
CA LYS A 43 4.27 -21.20 4.45
C LYS A 43 4.02 -19.78 4.97
N PRO A 44 4.95 -19.15 5.72
CA PRO A 44 4.76 -17.80 6.19
C PRO A 44 4.41 -16.97 4.96
N LYS A 45 3.19 -16.40 4.96
CA LYS A 45 2.71 -15.57 3.86
C LYS A 45 3.77 -14.48 3.72
N LYS A 46 4.59 -14.54 2.66
CA LYS A 46 5.47 -13.44 2.27
C LYS A 46 4.58 -12.22 2.35
N THR A 47 4.89 -11.31 3.28
CA THR A 47 4.05 -10.14 3.54
C THR A 47 3.87 -9.47 2.19
N ALA A 48 2.63 -9.52 1.68
CA ALA A 48 2.34 -8.96 0.38
C ALA A 48 2.87 -7.52 0.38
N PRO A 49 3.51 -7.06 -0.71
CA PRO A 49 4.05 -5.71 -0.77
C PRO A 49 2.98 -4.76 -0.26
N ARG A 50 3.33 -3.93 0.75
CA ARG A 50 2.38 -3.05 1.43
C ARG A 50 1.61 -2.30 0.35
N LYS A 51 0.31 -2.57 0.26
CA LYS A 51 -0.54 -1.92 -0.73
C LYS A 51 -0.60 -0.44 -0.37
N PHE A 52 0.00 0.42 -1.20
CA PHE A 52 -0.16 1.86 -1.05
C PHE A 52 -1.63 2.21 -1.17
N ARG A 53 -2.14 3.02 -0.24
CA ARG A 53 -3.50 3.54 -0.32
C ARG A 53 -3.54 4.70 -1.33
N HIS A 54 -4.58 4.75 -2.14
CA HIS A 54 -4.82 5.89 -3.00
C HIS A 54 -5.36 7.05 -2.15
N ALA A 55 -4.92 8.27 -2.44
CA ALA A 55 -5.43 9.50 -1.86
C ALA A 55 -5.79 10.48 -2.97
N THR A 56 -6.78 11.34 -2.71
CA THR A 56 -7.23 12.42 -3.60
C THR A 56 -7.05 13.73 -2.85
N PHE A 57 -6.34 14.69 -3.46
CA PHE A 57 -6.08 16.00 -2.87
C PHE A 57 -6.54 17.08 -3.84
N SER A 58 -7.00 18.20 -3.29
CA SER A 58 -7.26 19.41 -4.08
C SER A 58 -5.94 20.14 -4.30
N LEU A 59 -5.63 20.43 -5.56
CA LEU A 59 -4.44 21.17 -5.97
C LEU A 59 -4.87 22.26 -6.96
N SER A 60 -4.19 23.41 -6.93
CA SER A 60 -4.38 24.43 -7.96
C SER A 60 -3.84 23.95 -9.30
N GLU A 61 -4.33 24.55 -10.39
CA GLU A 61 -3.83 24.23 -11.74
C GLU A 61 -2.33 24.52 -11.89
N THR A 62 -1.85 25.58 -11.26
CA THR A 62 -0.42 25.93 -11.23
C THR A 62 0.40 24.86 -10.54
N SER A 63 -0.04 24.37 -9.38
CA SER A 63 0.66 23.29 -8.66
C SER A 63 0.65 21.96 -9.42
N ILE A 64 -0.42 21.66 -10.14
CA ILE A 64 -0.48 20.47 -11.01
C ILE A 64 0.58 20.59 -12.11
N ARG A 65 0.67 21.73 -12.81
CA ARG A 65 1.68 21.93 -13.86
C ARG A 65 3.11 21.85 -13.31
N GLN A 66 3.39 22.52 -12.19
CA GLN A 66 4.70 22.46 -11.54
C GLN A 66 5.10 21.04 -11.17
N LEU A 67 4.18 20.25 -10.60
CA LEU A 67 4.45 18.85 -10.25
C LEU A 67 4.69 17.99 -11.50
N ASP A 68 4.00 18.29 -12.60
CA ASP A 68 4.15 17.61 -13.88
C ASP A 68 5.52 17.89 -14.51
N ASP A 69 5.91 19.16 -14.57
CA ASP A 69 7.20 19.60 -15.12
C ASP A 69 8.37 19.03 -14.30
N LEU A 70 8.21 18.97 -12.97
CA LEU A 70 9.22 18.41 -12.06
C LEU A 70 9.33 16.90 -12.24
N ALA A 71 8.21 16.19 -12.41
CA ALA A 71 8.22 14.76 -12.71
C ALA A 71 8.87 14.44 -14.06
N GLN A 72 8.62 15.26 -15.08
CA GLN A 72 9.20 15.08 -16.42
C GLN A 72 10.71 15.35 -16.42
N SER A 73 11.16 16.43 -15.79
CA SER A 73 12.57 16.81 -15.76
C SER A 73 13.43 15.87 -14.90
N THR A 74 12.91 15.37 -13.78
CA THR A 74 13.64 14.46 -12.87
C THR A 74 13.51 12.98 -13.25
N GLY A 75 12.50 12.63 -14.05
CA GLY A 75 12.12 11.23 -14.30
C GLY A 75 11.51 10.52 -13.09
N ILE A 76 11.20 11.25 -12.01
CA ILE A 76 10.60 10.69 -10.80
C ILE A 76 9.08 10.82 -10.89
N ALA A 77 8.36 9.73 -10.62
CA ALA A 77 6.89 9.76 -10.60
C ALA A 77 6.34 10.77 -9.58
N LYS A 78 5.28 11.49 -9.95
CA LYS A 78 4.60 12.52 -9.10
C LYS A 78 4.30 12.03 -7.69
N SER A 79 3.76 10.81 -7.56
CA SER A 79 3.43 10.21 -6.25
C SER A 79 4.66 9.90 -5.40
N ARG A 80 5.82 9.67 -6.03
CA ARG A 80 7.09 9.48 -5.33
C ARG A 80 7.68 10.83 -4.90
N LEU A 81 7.60 11.86 -5.74
CA LEU A 81 7.99 13.23 -5.38
C LEU A 81 7.22 13.71 -4.15
N LEU A 82 5.90 13.56 -4.13
CA LEU A 82 5.09 13.91 -2.96
C LEU A 82 5.54 13.19 -1.69
N ARG A 83 5.85 11.89 -1.77
CA ARG A 83 6.35 11.14 -0.60
C ARG A 83 7.72 11.66 -0.14
N MET A 84 8.60 12.01 -1.07
CA MET A 84 9.91 12.58 -0.75
C MET A 84 9.78 13.94 -0.08
N PHE A 85 8.91 14.82 -0.59
CA PHE A 85 8.67 16.13 0.02
C PHE A 85 8.05 16.02 1.41
N ILE A 86 7.10 15.10 1.60
CA ILE A 86 6.52 14.83 2.93
C ILE A 86 7.61 14.33 3.89
N HIS A 87 8.46 13.38 3.45
CA HIS A 87 9.54 12.86 4.28
C HIS A 87 10.53 13.97 4.65
N TYR A 88 10.97 14.75 3.66
CA TYR A 88 11.85 15.89 3.87
C TYR A 88 11.25 16.85 4.91
N TYR A 89 9.98 17.23 4.75
CA TYR A 89 9.30 18.12 5.70
C TYR A 89 9.24 17.53 7.12
N CYS A 90 8.97 16.23 7.26
CA CYS A 90 8.94 15.57 8.57
C CYS A 90 10.32 15.40 9.22
N ASP A 91 11.41 15.43 8.44
CA ASP A 91 12.77 15.36 8.98
C ASP A 91 13.25 16.72 9.53
N LEU A 92 12.62 17.83 9.13
CA LEU A 92 12.91 19.17 9.65
C LEU A 92 12.43 19.32 11.10
N SER A 93 13.10 20.18 11.86
CA SER A 93 12.68 20.51 13.24
C SER A 93 11.40 21.36 13.24
N GLU A 94 10.59 21.25 14.30
CA GLU A 94 9.37 22.05 14.48
C GLU A 94 9.54 23.57 14.22
N PRO A 95 10.60 24.26 14.69
CA PRO A 95 10.77 25.69 14.37
C PRO A 95 11.05 25.94 12.89
N GLU A 96 11.83 25.08 12.22
CA GLU A 96 12.12 25.22 10.78
C GLU A 96 10.87 24.94 9.94
N GLN A 97 10.03 24.00 10.37
CA GLN A 97 8.74 23.74 9.73
C GLN A 97 7.82 24.96 9.80
N GLN A 98 7.77 25.64 10.94
CA GLN A 98 6.97 26.86 11.12
C GLN A 98 7.47 28.01 10.25
N GLU A 99 8.79 28.23 10.20
CA GLU A 99 9.40 29.25 9.36
C GLU A 99 9.11 28.99 7.87
N LEU A 100 9.24 27.74 7.42
CA LEU A 100 8.93 27.36 6.04
C LEU A 100 7.46 27.62 5.68
N LEU A 101 6.54 27.33 6.61
CA LEU A 101 5.12 27.59 6.41
C LEU A 101 4.81 29.08 6.32
N GLU A 102 5.42 29.91 7.17
CA GLU A 102 5.26 31.37 7.15
C GLU A 102 5.74 31.94 5.82
N GLN A 103 6.95 31.57 5.38
CA GLN A 103 7.52 31.99 4.10
C GLN A 103 6.63 31.63 2.90
N LEU A 104 5.97 30.46 2.94
CA LEU A 104 5.10 30.01 1.86
C LEU A 104 3.70 30.66 1.90
N GLN A 105 3.23 31.09 3.08
CA GLN A 105 1.94 31.80 3.21
C GLN A 105 2.01 33.23 2.64
N ASP A 106 3.15 33.92 2.81
CA ASP A 106 3.34 35.27 2.29
C ASP A 106 3.35 35.37 0.75
N LEU A 107 3.52 34.22 0.07
CA LEU A 107 3.53 34.13 -1.39
C LEU A 107 2.14 33.86 -2.00
N THR A 108 1.11 33.62 -1.18
CA THR A 108 -0.26 33.47 -1.66
C THR A 108 -1.01 34.81 -1.63
N PRO A 109 -1.41 35.40 -2.78
CA PRO A 109 -2.36 36.50 -2.75
C PRO A 109 -3.68 36.00 -2.12
N PRO A 110 -4.42 36.86 -1.40
CA PRO A 110 -5.65 36.46 -0.75
C PRO A 110 -6.58 35.83 -1.79
N SER A 111 -7.03 34.62 -1.48
CA SER A 111 -8.03 33.88 -2.24
C SER A 111 -9.18 34.81 -2.61
N ALA A 112 -9.34 35.09 -3.92
CA ALA A 112 -10.53 35.74 -4.43
C ALA A 112 -11.73 34.87 -4.02
N GLN A 113 -12.57 35.43 -3.16
CA GLN A 113 -13.85 34.87 -2.74
C GLN A 113 -14.82 34.78 -3.93
#